data_AF-U4VHS2-F1
#
_entry.id   AF-U4VHS2-F1
#
_cell.length_a   1.000
_cell.length_b   1.000
_cell.length_c   1.000
_cell.angle_alpha   90.00
_cell.angle_beta   90.00
_cell.angle_gamma   90.00
#
_symmetry.space_group_name_H-M   'P 1'
#
loop_
_entity.id
_entity.type
_entity.pdbx_description
1 polymer ?
#
loop_
_entity_poly.entity_id
_entity_poly.type
_entity_poly.pdbx_seq_one_letter_code
_entity_poly.pdbx_strand_id
1 'polypeptide(L)'
;MIPKALWLARNEPEIFEKADTICEYQDFMTLRLTGEKAASLNNVSLRWHYSTDRGGFPVTLLEKLGLSDLLQKWPSRVVAPGEVIGGLCATAASELGLSQSLKVVQGGALMHLSA
;
A
#
# COMPACT_ATOMS: atom_id res chain seq x y z
N MET A 1 5.85 -8.88 -0.58
CA MET A 1 4.78 -8.84 -1.60
C MET A 1 5.10 -9.57 -2.89
N ILE A 2 6.25 -9.36 -3.53
CA ILE A 2 6.53 -9.94 -4.87
C ILE A 2 6.31 -11.46 -4.97
N PRO A 3 6.78 -12.33 -4.04
CA PRO A 3 6.56 -13.77 -4.17
C PRO A 3 5.08 -14.19 -4.13
N LYS A 4 4.26 -13.49 -3.31
CA LYS A 4 2.82 -13.75 -3.24
C LYS A 4 2.10 -13.28 -4.49
N ALA A 5 2.47 -12.10 -5.01
CA ALA A 5 1.93 -11.61 -6.28
C ALA A 5 2.29 -12.53 -7.45
N LEU A 6 3.53 -13.07 -7.47
CA LEU A 6 3.95 -14.06 -8.45
C LEU A 6 3.14 -15.35 -8.36
N TRP A 7 2.87 -15.81 -7.14
CA TRP A 7 2.04 -16.98 -6.93
C TRP A 7 0.61 -16.74 -7.43
N LEU A 8 -0.01 -15.60 -7.09
CA LEU A 8 -1.33 -15.21 -7.58
C LEU A 8 -1.38 -15.17 -9.10
N ALA A 9 -0.44 -14.49 -9.75
CA ALA A 9 -0.38 -14.41 -11.21
C ALA A 9 -0.26 -15.78 -11.90
N ARG A 10 0.38 -16.77 -11.24
CA ARG A 10 0.58 -18.12 -11.79
C ARG A 10 -0.55 -19.09 -11.50
N ASN A 11 -1.18 -18.99 -10.33
CA ASN A 11 -2.13 -20.00 -9.84
C ASN A 11 -3.58 -19.50 -9.87
N GLU A 12 -3.78 -18.18 -9.78
CA GLU A 12 -5.10 -17.54 -9.79
C GLU A 12 -5.10 -16.31 -10.72
N PRO A 13 -4.77 -16.49 -12.02
CA PRO A 13 -4.56 -15.39 -12.95
C PRO A 13 -5.78 -14.48 -13.10
N GLU A 14 -7.00 -15.05 -13.10
CA GLU A 14 -8.23 -14.25 -13.22
C GLU A 14 -8.41 -13.28 -12.04
N ILE A 15 -8.02 -13.68 -10.83
CA ILE A 15 -8.09 -12.82 -9.64
C ILE A 15 -7.03 -11.73 -9.75
N PHE A 16 -5.82 -12.09 -10.15
CA PHE A 16 -4.73 -11.14 -10.35
C PHE A 16 -5.08 -10.08 -11.41
N GLU A 17 -5.67 -10.50 -12.53
CA GLU A 17 -6.11 -9.61 -13.61
C GLU A 17 -7.21 -8.66 -13.14
N LYS A 18 -8.26 -9.19 -12.49
CA LYS A 18 -9.41 -8.40 -11.98
C LYS A 18 -9.05 -7.48 -10.82
N ALA A 19 -7.95 -7.74 -10.11
CA ALA A 19 -7.54 -6.92 -8.98
C ALA A 19 -7.14 -5.51 -9.44
N ASP A 20 -7.91 -4.51 -9.01
CA ASP A 20 -7.61 -3.09 -9.23
C ASP A 20 -6.50 -2.58 -8.31
N THR A 21 -6.31 -3.19 -7.13
CA THR A 21 -5.23 -2.86 -6.22
C THR A 21 -4.74 -4.08 -5.46
N ILE A 22 -3.42 -4.23 -5.37
CA ILE A 22 -2.73 -5.22 -4.54
C ILE A 22 -1.95 -4.45 -3.47
N CYS A 23 -2.25 -4.69 -2.20
CA CYS A 23 -1.64 -3.94 -1.11
C CYS A 23 -1.60 -4.76 0.18
N GLU A 24 -0.92 -4.25 1.21
CA GLU A 24 -0.93 -4.88 2.54
C GLU A 24 -2.17 -4.43 3.33
N TYR A 25 -2.53 -5.16 4.39
CA TYR A 25 -3.74 -4.87 5.17
C TYR A 25 -3.81 -3.42 5.68
N GLN A 26 -2.66 -2.84 6.07
CA GLN A 26 -2.58 -1.46 6.55
C GLN A 26 -2.95 -0.47 5.44
N ASP A 27 -2.49 -0.71 4.22
CA ASP A 27 -2.80 0.13 3.06
C ASP A 27 -4.29 0.01 2.71
N PHE A 28 -4.87 -1.19 2.85
CA PHE A 28 -6.32 -1.39 2.72
C PHE A 28 -7.10 -0.62 3.78
N MET A 29 -6.64 -0.60 5.04
CA MET A 29 -7.25 0.21 6.09
C MET A 29 -7.19 1.70 5.75
N THR A 30 -6.05 2.17 5.23
CA THR A 30 -5.91 3.54 4.72
C THR A 30 -6.95 3.84 3.65
N LEU A 31 -7.07 2.99 2.63
CA LEU A 31 -8.06 3.14 1.57
C LEU A 31 -9.49 3.21 2.12
N ARG A 32 -9.84 2.36 3.09
CA ARG A 32 -11.16 2.36 3.72
C ARG A 32 -11.43 3.61 4.55
N LEU A 33 -10.42 4.12 5.24
CA LEU A 33 -10.57 5.28 6.12
C LEU A 33 -10.57 6.60 5.37
N THR A 34 -9.73 6.75 4.35
CA THR A 34 -9.50 8.05 3.68
C THR A 34 -9.97 8.08 2.24
N GLY A 35 -10.20 6.91 1.61
CA GLY A 35 -10.41 6.79 0.16
C GLY A 35 -9.12 6.86 -0.66
N GLU A 36 -7.95 7.06 -0.01
CA GLU A 36 -6.67 7.18 -0.70
C GLU A 36 -6.00 5.82 -0.91
N LYS A 37 -5.54 5.56 -2.14
CA LYS A 37 -4.63 4.45 -2.42
C LYS A 37 -3.21 4.88 -2.07
N ALA A 38 -2.84 4.71 -0.81
CA ALA A 38 -1.50 5.04 -0.31
C ALA A 38 -0.84 3.82 0.35
N ALA A 39 0.43 3.61 0.03
CA ALA A 39 1.26 2.56 0.61
C ALA A 39 2.13 3.10 1.75
N SER A 40 2.30 2.30 2.80
CA SER A 40 3.27 2.60 3.85
C SER A 40 4.71 2.50 3.34
N LEU A 41 5.51 3.56 3.51
CA LEU A 41 6.96 3.52 3.23
C LEU A 41 7.65 2.36 3.93
N ASN A 42 7.26 2.09 5.17
CA ASN A 42 7.84 1.01 5.95
C ASN A 42 7.51 -0.37 5.35
N ASN A 43 6.26 -0.62 4.96
CA ASN A 43 5.88 -1.89 4.35
C ASN A 43 6.57 -2.10 2.99
N VAL A 44 6.58 -1.08 2.14
CA VAL A 44 7.18 -1.22 0.80
C VAL A 44 8.68 -1.41 0.88
N SER A 45 9.36 -0.74 1.82
CA SER A 45 10.81 -0.88 2.00
C SER A 45 11.19 -2.27 2.50
N LEU A 46 10.45 -2.81 3.48
CA LEU A 46 10.77 -4.11 4.09
C LEU A 46 10.31 -5.31 3.26
N ARG A 47 9.19 -5.19 2.53
CA ARG A 47 8.50 -6.35 1.94
C ARG A 47 8.39 -6.30 0.42
N TRP A 48 8.59 -5.14 -0.20
CA TRP A 48 8.32 -4.93 -1.63
C TRP A 48 9.60 -4.58 -2.40
N HIS A 49 10.75 -4.55 -1.72
CA HIS A 49 12.06 -4.15 -2.25
C HIS A 49 12.05 -2.71 -2.78
N TYR A 50 11.19 -1.87 -2.21
CA TYR A 50 11.20 -0.44 -2.48
C TYR A 50 12.47 0.18 -1.88
N SER A 51 13.12 1.06 -2.63
CA SER A 51 14.41 1.65 -2.27
C SER A 51 14.34 3.15 -2.55
N THR A 52 14.27 3.99 -1.51
CA THR A 52 14.19 5.45 -1.68
C THR A 52 15.41 6.03 -2.39
N ASP A 53 16.58 5.46 -2.14
CA ASP A 53 17.87 5.79 -2.75
C ASP A 53 18.01 5.32 -4.21
N ARG A 54 17.22 4.33 -4.64
CA ARG A 54 17.30 3.73 -5.99
C ARG A 54 16.03 3.93 -6.82
N GLY A 55 15.28 4.99 -6.56
CA GLY A 55 14.15 5.40 -7.39
C GLY A 55 12.83 4.67 -7.13
N GLY A 56 12.71 3.97 -6.00
CA GLY A 56 11.46 3.38 -5.54
C GLY A 56 11.31 1.90 -5.88
N PHE A 57 10.24 1.53 -6.59
CA PHE A 57 9.91 0.12 -6.85
C PHE A 57 10.93 -0.57 -7.74
N PRO A 58 11.16 -1.89 -7.57
CA PRO A 58 12.20 -2.64 -8.26
C PRO A 58 11.78 -3.04 -9.69
N VAL A 59 11.65 -2.06 -10.59
CA VAL A 59 11.10 -2.25 -11.96
C VAL A 59 11.77 -3.40 -12.71
N THR A 60 13.11 -3.43 -12.76
CA THR A 60 13.86 -4.45 -13.51
C THR A 60 13.69 -5.87 -12.94
N LEU A 61 13.43 -6.00 -11.64
CA LEU A 61 13.09 -7.29 -11.02
C LEU A 61 11.69 -7.74 -11.45
N LEU A 62 10.73 -6.83 -11.47
CA LEU A 62 9.35 -7.13 -11.89
C LEU A 62 9.30 -7.55 -13.36
N GLU A 63 10.03 -6.85 -14.24
CA GLU A 63 10.13 -7.21 -15.66
C GLU A 63 10.68 -8.63 -15.85
N LYS A 64 11.78 -8.97 -15.16
CA LYS A 64 12.39 -10.32 -15.22
C LYS A 64 11.47 -11.43 -14.71
N LEU A 65 10.52 -11.10 -13.83
CA LEU A 65 9.54 -12.03 -13.28
C LEU A 65 8.23 -12.06 -14.07
N GLY A 66 8.07 -11.22 -15.09
CA GLY A 66 6.80 -11.06 -15.83
C GLY A 66 5.69 -10.44 -14.99
N LEU A 67 6.04 -9.53 -14.07
CA LEU A 67 5.12 -8.90 -13.12
C LEU A 67 5.04 -7.37 -13.27
N SER A 68 5.28 -6.83 -14.46
CA SER A 68 5.26 -5.38 -14.70
C SER A 68 3.90 -4.74 -14.38
N ASP A 69 2.80 -5.46 -14.59
CA ASP A 69 1.44 -5.01 -14.28
C ASP A 69 1.26 -4.68 -12.79
N LEU A 70 2.10 -5.25 -11.93
CA LEU A 70 2.05 -5.02 -10.49
C LEU A 70 2.34 -3.55 -10.15
N LEU A 71 3.10 -2.82 -10.96
CA LEU A 71 3.34 -1.39 -10.78
C LEU A 71 2.06 -0.55 -10.90
N GLN A 72 1.12 -0.97 -11.75
CA GLN A 72 -0.19 -0.31 -11.93
C GLN A 72 -1.18 -0.70 -10.82
N LYS A 73 -1.02 -1.91 -10.26
CA LYS A 73 -1.88 -2.44 -9.19
C LYS A 73 -1.40 -2.04 -7.79
N TRP A 74 -0.16 -1.57 -7.64
CA TRP A 74 0.35 -1.06 -6.37
C TRP A 74 -0.06 0.40 -6.15
N PRO A 75 -0.30 0.82 -4.89
CA PRO A 75 -0.43 2.24 -4.57
C PRO A 75 0.81 3.01 -5.03
N SER A 76 0.62 4.03 -5.87
CA SER A 76 1.71 4.85 -6.40
C SER A 76 2.21 5.88 -5.38
N ARG A 77 1.32 6.34 -4.49
CA ARG A 77 1.67 7.23 -3.38
C ARG A 77 2.24 6.42 -2.22
N VAL A 78 3.47 6.72 -1.83
CA VAL A 78 4.13 6.12 -0.67
C VAL A 78 4.25 7.19 0.43
N VAL A 79 3.80 6.87 1.64
CA VAL A 79 3.73 7.82 2.76
C VAL A 79 4.64 7.37 3.90
N ALA A 80 5.44 8.28 4.46
CA ALA A 80 6.35 7.98 5.55
C ALA A 80 5.61 7.95 6.91
N PRO A 81 6.09 7.16 7.89
CA PRO A 81 5.53 7.19 9.25
C PRO A 81 5.51 8.61 9.82
N GLY A 82 4.39 9.00 10.45
CA GLY A 82 4.20 10.34 11.01
C GLY A 82 3.67 11.38 10.03
N GLU A 83 3.65 11.10 8.72
CA GLU A 83 3.05 11.99 7.74
C GLU A 83 1.52 11.82 7.67
N VAL A 84 0.84 12.92 7.35
CA VAL A 84 -0.62 12.91 7.16
C VAL A 84 -0.95 12.25 5.82
N ILE A 85 -1.79 11.22 5.86
CA ILE A 85 -2.33 10.61 4.65
C ILE A 85 -3.45 11.49 4.09
N GLY A 86 -4.42 11.83 4.94
CA GLY A 86 -5.63 12.58 4.58
C GLY A 86 -6.61 12.68 5.74
N GLY A 87 -7.82 13.16 5.47
CA GLY A 87 -8.95 13.12 6.41
C GLY A 87 -9.75 11.82 6.29
N LEU A 88 -10.68 11.58 7.21
CA LEU A 88 -11.64 10.50 7.05
C LEU A 88 -12.57 10.76 5.85
N CYS A 89 -12.83 9.74 5.06
CA CYS A 89 -13.89 9.78 4.04
C CYS A 89 -15.26 9.83 4.73
N ALA A 90 -16.28 10.26 3.99
CA ALA A 90 -17.63 10.42 4.54
C ALA A 90 -18.18 9.13 5.18
N THR A 91 -17.99 7.99 4.52
CA THR A 91 -18.42 6.68 5.03
C THR A 91 -17.73 6.33 6.35
N ALA A 92 -16.40 6.43 6.39
CA ALA A 92 -15.64 6.11 7.61
C ALA A 92 -15.95 7.08 8.76
N ALA A 93 -16.09 8.38 8.47
CA ALA A 93 -16.48 9.38 9.45
C ALA A 93 -17.85 9.06 10.08
N SER A 94 -18.82 8.67 9.25
CA SER A 94 -20.16 8.28 9.70
C SER A 94 -20.15 7.00 10.53
N GLU A 95 -19.44 5.96 10.08
CA GLU A 95 -19.37 4.66 10.79
C GLU A 95 -18.66 4.77 12.14
N LEU A 96 -17.67 5.65 12.25
CA LEU A 96 -16.87 5.85 13.47
C LEU A 96 -17.44 6.93 14.39
N GLY A 97 -18.41 7.74 13.94
CA GLY A 97 -18.93 8.88 14.70
C GLY A 97 -17.90 10.00 14.88
N LEU A 98 -17.01 10.20 13.90
CA LEU A 98 -15.89 11.16 13.95
C LEU A 98 -16.02 12.21 12.84
N SER A 99 -15.31 13.34 13.00
CA SER A 99 -15.26 14.39 11.97
C SER A 99 -14.42 13.95 10.76
N GLN A 100 -14.85 14.30 9.55
CA GLN A 100 -14.04 14.15 8.33
C GLN A 100 -12.72 14.96 8.40
N SER A 101 -12.68 16.02 9.22
CA SER A 101 -11.45 16.79 9.46
C SER A 101 -10.41 16.05 10.32
N LEU A 102 -10.78 14.91 10.92
CA LEU A 102 -9.84 14.10 11.69
C LEU A 102 -8.77 13.53 10.75
N LYS A 103 -7.52 13.85 11.06
CA LYS A 103 -6.37 13.41 10.26
C LYS A 103 -6.06 11.95 10.52
N VAL A 104 -5.95 11.19 9.43
CA VAL A 104 -5.35 9.86 9.43
C VAL A 104 -3.86 10.03 9.13
N VAL A 105 -3.03 9.59 10.07
CA VAL A 105 -1.57 9.68 10.00
C VAL A 105 -1.00 8.29 9.76
N GLN A 106 0.03 8.23 8.92
CA GLN A 106 0.67 6.98 8.57
C GLN A 106 1.39 6.36 9.78
N GLY A 107 0.98 5.15 10.16
CA GLY A 107 1.63 4.37 11.21
C GLY A 107 2.95 3.72 10.76
N GLY A 108 3.80 3.38 11.73
CA GLY A 108 4.98 2.54 11.56
C GLY A 108 4.69 1.05 11.82
N ALA A 109 5.65 0.16 11.54
CA ALA A 109 5.55 -1.22 12.01
C ALA A 109 5.83 -1.26 13.51
N LEU A 110 5.19 -2.22 14.20
CA LEU A 110 5.30 -2.44 15.64
C LEU A 110 6.74 -2.43 16.20
N MET A 111 7.76 -2.76 15.39
CA MET A 111 9.16 -2.80 15.84
C MET A 111 9.84 -1.41 15.90
N HIS A 112 9.21 -0.34 15.44
CA HIS A 112 9.80 1.01 15.34
C HIS A 112 9.11 2.08 16.21
N LEU A 113 8.10 1.72 17.01
CA LEU A 113 7.35 2.68 17.83
C LEU A 113 7.86 2.82 19.28
N SER A 114 9.02 2.23 19.59
CA SER A 114 9.65 2.25 20.91
C SER A 114 11.06 2.84 20.92
N ALA A 115 11.37 3.74 19.97
CA ALA A 115 12.65 4.46 19.92
C ALA A 115 12.50 5.88 20.47
#